data_AF-N9N4R5-F1
#
_entry.id   AF-N9N4R5-F1
#
_cell.length_a   1.000
_cell.length_b   1.000
_cell.length_c   1.000
_cell.angle_alpha   90.00
_cell.angle_beta   90.00
_cell.angle_gamma   90.00
#
_symmetry.space_group_name_H-M   'P 1'
#
loop_
_entity.id
_entity.type
_entity.pdbx_description
1 polymer ?
#
loop_
_entity_poly.entity_id
_entity_poly.type
_entity_poly.pdbx_seq_one_letter_code
_entity_poly.pdbx_strand_id
1 'polypeptide(L)'
;MRRAIFLVVGLCLIYFIYQMYNPKKTCFLDSAICISEFKYSDSVERSLYLNNHDLASVQEKQSWINLHSIYPEGGNGYWNNCKAISKDMVVCSFQSLVNIPRCKPYSVSRYPIKNWKLELYQIHLLDRQNYLFKIELYKGQKTSWMLSQKVNLNQEVLCDP
;
A
#
# COMPACT_ATOMS: atom_id res chain seq x y z
N MET A 1 -23.59 -32.61 -22.03
CA MET A 1 -23.56 -32.06 -20.66
C MET A 1 -22.23 -32.25 -19.93
N ARG A 2 -21.69 -33.48 -19.78
CA ARG A 2 -20.43 -33.71 -19.04
C ARG A 2 -19.22 -32.89 -19.52
N ARG A 3 -19.02 -32.74 -20.84
CA ARG A 3 -17.89 -31.96 -21.41
C ARG A 3 -17.93 -30.45 -21.10
N ALA A 4 -19.12 -29.86 -21.01
CA ALA A 4 -19.28 -28.44 -20.68
C ALA A 4 -18.92 -28.15 -19.21
N ILE A 5 -19.22 -29.09 -18.31
CA ILE A 5 -18.89 -28.99 -16.89
C ILE A 5 -17.37 -29.02 -16.68
N PHE A 6 -16.65 -29.91 -17.37
CA PHE A 6 -15.18 -29.96 -17.28
C PHE A 6 -14.51 -28.68 -17.82
N LEU A 7 -15.07 -28.07 -18.87
CA LEU A 7 -14.60 -26.79 -19.42
C LEU A 7 -14.78 -25.63 -18.44
N VAL A 8 -15.94 -25.54 -17.79
CA VAL A 8 -16.22 -24.49 -16.79
C VAL A 8 -15.33 -24.66 -15.55
N VAL A 9 -15.17 -25.89 -15.05
CA VAL A 9 -14.29 -26.17 -13.90
C VAL A 9 -12.83 -25.85 -14.23
N GLY A 10 -12.37 -26.17 -15.44
CA GLY A 10 -11.02 -25.81 -15.90
C GLY A 10 -10.80 -24.30 -15.97
N LEU A 11 -11.75 -23.54 -16.53
CA LEU A 11 -11.68 -22.08 -16.59
C LEU A 11 -11.72 -21.43 -15.20
N CYS A 12 -12.53 -21.96 -14.27
CA CYS A 12 -12.55 -21.50 -12.88
C CYS A 12 -11.21 -21.76 -12.18
N LEU A 13 -10.60 -22.93 -12.36
CA LEU A 13 -9.28 -23.25 -11.81
C LEU A 13 -8.19 -22.33 -12.37
N ILE A 14 -8.18 -22.09 -13.69
CA ILE A 14 -7.23 -21.17 -14.32
C ILE A 14 -7.42 -19.74 -13.79
N TYR A 15 -8.67 -19.28 -13.64
CA TYR A 15 -8.96 -17.97 -13.05
C TYR A 15 -8.52 -17.86 -11.59
N PHE A 16 -8.73 -18.92 -10.80
CA PHE A 16 -8.34 -18.96 -9.39
C PHE A 16 -6.82 -18.94 -9.23
N ILE A 17 -6.12 -19.75 -10.05
CA ILE A 17 -4.66 -19.75 -10.15
C ILE A 17 -4.17 -18.35 -10.58
N TYR A 18 -4.77 -17.76 -11.61
CA TYR A 18 -4.45 -16.40 -12.07
C TYR A 18 -4.60 -15.34 -10.97
N GLN A 19 -5.66 -15.40 -10.16
CA GLN A 19 -5.87 -14.50 -9.02
C GLN A 19 -4.86 -14.72 -7.89
N MET A 20 -4.38 -15.96 -7.69
CA MET A 20 -3.33 -16.24 -6.69
C MET A 20 -1.96 -15.71 -7.13
N TYR A 21 -1.63 -15.79 -8.43
CA TYR A 21 -0.35 -15.33 -8.97
C TYR A 21 -0.31 -13.83 -9.32
N ASN A 22 -1.47 -13.21 -9.55
CA ASN A 22 -1.61 -11.76 -9.70
C ASN A 22 -2.42 -11.22 -8.52
N PRO A 23 -1.80 -11.00 -7.34
CA PRO A 23 -2.48 -10.31 -6.26
C PRO A 23 -3.03 -9.00 -6.84
N LYS A 24 -4.34 -8.78 -6.69
CA LYS A 24 -5.01 -7.56 -7.18
C LYS A 24 -4.19 -6.36 -6.72
N LYS A 25 -3.48 -5.73 -7.66
CA LYS A 25 -2.79 -4.48 -7.40
C LYS A 25 -3.87 -3.49 -6.97
N THR A 26 -3.80 -3.09 -5.71
CA THR A 26 -4.74 -2.10 -5.20
C THR A 26 -4.28 -0.76 -5.73
N CYS A 27 -4.94 -0.28 -6.78
CA CYS A 27 -4.62 0.98 -7.41
C CYS A 27 -5.79 1.97 -7.38
N PHE A 28 -5.46 3.24 -7.46
CA PHE A 28 -6.35 4.39 -7.34
C PHE A 28 -6.10 5.36 -8.48
N LEU A 29 -7.04 6.28 -8.70
CA LEU A 29 -6.91 7.38 -9.67
C LEU A 29 -6.58 6.87 -11.08
N ASP A 30 -7.42 5.97 -11.61
CA ASP A 30 -7.22 5.22 -12.86
C ASP A 30 -5.84 4.55 -12.96
N SER A 31 -5.45 3.89 -11.88
CA SER A 31 -4.19 3.17 -11.76
C SER A 31 -2.93 4.03 -11.72
N ALA A 32 -3.04 5.35 -11.53
CA ALA A 32 -1.87 6.23 -11.41
C ALA A 32 -1.11 6.03 -10.09
N ILE A 33 -1.81 5.68 -9.00
CA ILE A 33 -1.19 5.37 -7.71
C ILE A 33 -1.54 3.94 -7.33
N CYS A 34 -0.54 3.14 -7.01
CA CYS A 34 -0.71 1.73 -6.67
C CYS A 34 -0.05 1.40 -5.33
N ILE A 35 -0.55 0.33 -4.70
CA ILE A 35 0.05 -0.29 -3.52
C ILE A 35 0.81 -1.53 -3.97
N SER A 36 2.08 -1.60 -3.57
CA SER A 36 2.87 -2.83 -3.52
C SER A 36 2.79 -3.40 -2.11
N GLU A 37 2.55 -4.71 -1.99
CA GLU A 37 2.54 -5.42 -0.72
C GLU A 37 3.77 -6.33 -0.63
N PHE A 38 4.52 -6.21 0.46
CA PHE A 38 5.55 -7.14 0.86
C PHE A 38 5.07 -7.92 2.08
N LYS A 39 4.99 -9.24 1.96
CA LYS A 39 4.53 -10.12 3.04
C LYS A 39 5.73 -10.80 3.67
N TYR A 40 5.82 -10.72 4.98
CA TYR A 40 6.84 -11.41 5.78
C TYR A 40 6.21 -11.86 7.08
N SER A 41 6.37 -13.14 7.44
CA SER A 41 5.73 -13.72 8.62
C SER A 41 4.21 -13.44 8.59
N ASP A 42 3.63 -12.95 9.68
CA ASP A 42 2.24 -12.52 9.79
C ASP A 42 2.04 -11.02 9.48
N SER A 43 3.06 -10.36 8.94
CA SER A 43 3.07 -8.92 8.63
C SER A 43 2.96 -8.64 7.14
N VAL A 44 2.29 -7.54 6.80
CA VAL A 44 2.19 -7.03 5.42
C VAL A 44 2.62 -5.57 5.41
N GLU A 45 3.80 -5.31 4.87
CA GLU A 45 4.27 -3.95 4.58
C GLU A 45 3.69 -3.47 3.26
N ARG A 46 3.19 -2.23 3.24
CA ARG A 46 2.64 -1.63 2.03
C ARG A 46 3.43 -0.39 1.64
N SER A 47 3.85 -0.37 0.39
CA SER A 47 4.48 0.78 -0.25
C SER A 47 3.52 1.35 -1.27
N LEU A 48 3.22 2.64 -1.14
CA LEU A 48 2.48 3.38 -2.14
C LEU A 48 3.47 3.91 -3.17
N TYR A 49 3.14 3.85 -4.45
CA TYR A 49 4.03 4.30 -5.52
C TYR A 49 3.25 4.86 -6.72
N LEU A 50 3.88 5.73 -7.49
CA LEU A 50 3.35 6.18 -8.78
C LEU A 50 3.54 5.07 -9.81
N ASN A 51 2.47 4.64 -10.47
CA ASN A 51 2.52 3.52 -11.39
C ASN A 51 3.03 3.94 -12.78
N ASN A 52 3.73 3.03 -13.43
CA ASN A 52 4.08 3.12 -14.84
C ASN A 52 3.60 1.84 -15.54
N HIS A 53 2.66 2.01 -16.48
CA HIS A 53 2.02 0.90 -17.20
C HIS A 53 2.90 0.30 -18.30
N ASP A 54 3.91 1.04 -18.75
CA ASP A 54 4.72 0.68 -19.91
C ASP A 54 5.87 -0.26 -19.52
N LEU A 55 6.09 -0.49 -18.23
CA LEU A 55 7.12 -1.39 -17.74
C LEU A 55 6.73 -2.85 -18.01
N ALA A 56 7.58 -3.57 -18.74
CA ALA A 56 7.33 -4.95 -19.11
C ALA A 56 7.89 -5.92 -18.06
N SER A 57 9.15 -5.77 -17.66
CA SER A 57 9.83 -6.74 -16.80
C SER A 57 9.52 -6.56 -15.31
N VAL A 58 9.69 -7.63 -14.53
CA VAL A 58 9.54 -7.61 -13.08
C VAL A 58 10.61 -6.75 -12.41
N GLN A 59 11.85 -6.78 -12.94
CA GLN A 59 12.98 -6.04 -12.35
C GLN A 59 12.88 -4.53 -12.57
N GLU A 60 12.41 -4.10 -13.74
CA GLU A 60 12.10 -2.68 -14.00
C GLU A 60 10.97 -2.20 -13.09
N LYS A 61 9.91 -3.01 -12.92
CA LYS A 61 8.81 -2.68 -12.00
C LYS A 61 9.30 -2.52 -10.56
N GLN A 62 10.15 -3.42 -10.08
CA GLN A 62 10.67 -3.32 -8.72
C GLN A 62 11.55 -2.08 -8.54
N SER A 63 12.44 -1.81 -9.50
CA SER A 63 13.29 -0.61 -9.49
C SER A 63 12.43 0.66 -9.51
N TRP A 64 11.37 0.67 -10.31
CA TRP A 64 10.44 1.78 -10.41
C TRP A 64 9.68 2.02 -9.11
N ILE A 65 9.15 0.96 -8.47
CA ILE A 65 8.45 1.05 -7.18
C ILE A 65 9.37 1.68 -6.12
N ASN A 66 10.64 1.26 -6.08
CA ASN A 66 11.60 1.78 -5.11
C ASN A 66 11.88 3.27 -5.35
N LEU A 67 12.06 3.67 -6.62
CA LEU A 67 12.39 5.05 -7.00
C LEU A 67 11.20 6.02 -6.88
N HIS A 68 10.00 5.57 -7.20
CA HIS A 68 8.77 6.38 -7.22
C HIS A 68 7.84 6.06 -6.06
N SER A 69 8.42 5.63 -4.93
CA SER A 69 7.67 5.44 -3.70
C SER A 69 7.14 6.78 -3.19
N ILE A 70 5.87 6.78 -2.79
CA ILE A 70 5.20 7.92 -2.18
C ILE A 70 5.29 7.74 -0.68
N TYR A 71 5.90 8.70 0.00
CA TYR A 71 6.17 8.60 1.42
C TYR A 71 6.12 9.98 2.10
N PRO A 72 5.55 10.10 3.31
CA PRO A 72 5.58 11.37 4.04
C PRO A 72 7.02 11.75 4.40
N GLU A 73 7.37 13.02 4.22
CA GLU A 73 8.69 13.53 4.60
C GLU A 73 8.95 13.33 6.11
N GLY A 74 10.13 12.78 6.45
CA GLY A 74 10.52 12.51 7.83
C GLY A 74 9.70 11.42 8.55
N GLY A 75 8.76 10.77 7.87
CA GLY A 75 8.04 9.61 8.41
C GLY A 75 8.97 8.39 8.53
N ASN A 76 8.72 7.52 9.50
CA ASN A 76 9.29 6.18 9.52
C ASN A 76 8.20 5.19 9.93
N GLY A 77 7.76 4.38 8.97
CA GLY A 77 6.48 3.68 9.05
C GLY A 77 6.01 3.08 7.73
N TYR A 78 4.72 2.74 7.69
CA TYR A 78 4.11 1.98 6.61
C TYR A 78 2.72 2.50 6.28
N TRP A 79 2.31 2.33 5.03
CA TRP A 79 0.93 2.58 4.63
C TRP A 79 0.04 1.42 5.12
N ASN A 80 -1.13 1.75 5.67
CA ASN A 80 -2.09 0.72 6.10
C ASN A 80 -3.17 0.50 5.04
N ASN A 81 -3.84 1.57 4.64
CA ASN A 81 -4.97 1.52 3.73
C ASN A 81 -5.15 2.87 3.04
N CYS A 82 -5.74 2.87 1.86
CA CYS A 82 -5.98 4.04 1.04
C CYS A 82 -7.40 4.00 0.46
N LYS A 83 -7.99 5.17 0.27
CA LYS A 83 -9.28 5.33 -0.39
C LYS A 83 -9.26 6.57 -1.28
N ALA A 84 -9.64 6.39 -2.55
CA ALA A 84 -9.86 7.51 -3.45
C ALA A 84 -11.05 8.36 -2.95
N ILE A 85 -10.85 9.67 -2.87
CA ILE A 85 -11.88 10.63 -2.46
C ILE A 85 -12.37 11.44 -3.65
N SER A 86 -11.53 11.63 -4.67
CA SER A 86 -11.88 12.25 -5.95
C SER A 86 -11.09 11.55 -7.09
N LYS A 87 -11.17 12.11 -8.31
CA LYS A 87 -10.43 11.60 -9.49
C LYS A 87 -8.92 11.82 -9.41
N ASP A 88 -8.50 12.79 -8.62
CA ASP A 88 -7.13 13.29 -8.46
C ASP A 88 -6.61 13.17 -7.03
N MET A 89 -7.45 12.76 -6.06
CA MET A 89 -7.07 12.69 -4.66
C MET A 89 -7.34 11.32 -4.05
N VAL A 90 -6.31 10.77 -3.39
CA VAL A 90 -6.41 9.61 -2.51
C VAL A 90 -6.07 10.03 -1.08
N VAL A 91 -6.81 9.49 -0.11
CA VAL A 91 -6.43 9.61 1.31
C VAL A 91 -5.94 8.26 1.79
N CYS A 92 -4.78 8.26 2.44
CA CYS A 92 -4.12 7.07 2.94
C CYS A 92 -3.84 7.21 4.44
N SER A 93 -4.06 6.13 5.19
CA SER A 93 -3.63 6.05 6.58
C SER A 93 -2.19 5.55 6.64
N PHE A 94 -1.34 6.31 7.32
CA PHE A 94 0.07 6.01 7.54
C PHE A 94 0.29 5.77 9.02
N GLN A 95 0.91 4.64 9.36
CA GLN A 95 1.32 4.36 10.73
C GLN A 95 2.83 4.47 10.85
N SER A 96 3.31 5.15 11.87
CA SER A 96 4.73 5.39 12.09
C SER A 96 5.13 5.19 13.54
N LEU A 97 6.38 4.79 13.76
CA LEU A 97 7.01 4.80 15.07
C LEU A 97 7.65 6.15 15.34
N VAL A 98 7.21 6.82 16.41
CA VAL A 98 7.73 8.14 16.79
C VAL A 98 8.94 7.97 17.70
N ASN A 99 10.03 8.71 17.43
CA ASN A 99 11.23 8.79 18.28
C ASN A 99 11.95 7.45 18.47
N ILE A 100 11.88 6.54 17.51
CA ILE A 100 12.64 5.29 17.53
C ILE A 100 13.48 5.19 16.26
N PRO A 101 14.81 5.02 16.37
CA PRO A 101 15.67 4.78 15.21
C PRO A 101 15.20 3.55 14.43
N ARG A 102 15.20 3.66 13.10
CA ARG A 102 14.73 2.63 12.14
C ARG A 102 15.36 1.24 12.33
N CYS A 103 16.51 1.17 13.00
CA CYS A 103 17.36 -0.01 13.07
C CYS A 103 17.57 -0.55 14.50
N LYS A 104 16.52 -0.55 15.34
CA LYS A 104 16.56 -1.41 16.53
C LYS A 104 15.52 -2.52 16.39
N PRO A 105 15.90 -3.81 16.45
CA PRO A 105 14.98 -4.93 16.20
C PRO A 105 13.92 -5.03 17.31
N TYR A 106 12.73 -4.50 17.05
CA TYR A 106 11.59 -4.72 17.93
C TYR A 106 10.28 -4.79 17.11
N SER A 107 9.49 -5.85 17.30
CA SER A 107 8.13 -6.04 16.76
C SER A 107 7.08 -5.22 17.51
N VAL A 108 5.81 -5.17 17.08
CA VAL A 108 4.72 -4.59 17.89
C VAL A 108 4.47 -5.36 19.20
N SER A 109 4.84 -6.65 19.28
CA SER A 109 4.94 -7.35 20.57
C SER A 109 6.07 -6.83 21.47
N ARG A 110 6.99 -6.00 20.95
CA ARG A 110 8.11 -5.39 21.67
C ARG A 110 8.02 -3.85 21.82
N TYR A 111 7.22 -3.14 21.01
CA TYR A 111 7.01 -1.69 21.13
C TYR A 111 5.61 -1.33 21.67
N PRO A 112 5.52 -0.55 22.77
CA PRO A 112 4.23 -0.10 23.31
C PRO A 112 3.35 0.62 22.27
N ILE A 113 2.04 0.32 22.28
CA ILE A 113 1.05 0.95 21.38
C ILE A 113 1.11 2.49 21.39
N LYS A 114 1.45 3.09 22.53
CA LYS A 114 1.62 4.55 22.71
C LYS A 114 2.72 5.18 21.85
N ASN A 115 3.66 4.37 21.32
CA ASN A 115 4.75 4.86 20.47
C ASN A 115 4.38 4.84 18.98
N TRP A 116 3.24 4.24 18.65
CA TRP A 116 2.69 4.26 17.30
C TRP A 116 1.83 5.49 17.10
N LYS A 117 2.03 6.15 15.98
CA LYS A 117 1.21 7.26 15.51
C LYS A 117 0.51 6.83 14.23
N LEU A 118 -0.81 7.04 14.17
CA LEU A 118 -1.60 6.83 12.97
C LEU A 118 -2.07 8.20 12.47
N GLU A 119 -1.68 8.54 11.25
CA GLU A 119 -2.06 9.78 10.59
C GLU A 119 -2.75 9.49 9.26
N LEU A 120 -3.55 10.45 8.81
CA LEU A 120 -4.16 10.42 7.49
C LEU A 120 -3.44 11.45 6.63
N TYR A 121 -2.96 11.01 5.47
CA TYR A 121 -2.36 11.87 4.46
C TYR A 121 -3.27 11.93 3.26
N GLN A 122 -3.47 13.13 2.72
CA GLN A 122 -4.03 13.33 1.39
C GLN A 122 -2.89 13.38 0.38
N ILE A 123 -3.08 12.72 -0.75
CA ILE A 123 -2.15 12.70 -1.86
C ILE A 123 -2.92 13.15 -3.09
N HIS A 124 -2.53 14.30 -3.61
CA HIS A 124 -3.09 14.92 -4.81
C HIS A 124 -2.17 14.63 -5.98
N LEU A 125 -2.72 14.02 -7.03
CA LEU A 125 -2.04 13.85 -8.30
C LEU A 125 -2.18 15.16 -9.10
N LEU A 126 -1.06 15.89 -9.24
CA LEU A 126 -1.03 17.18 -9.92
C LEU A 126 -0.84 17.01 -11.42
N ASP A 127 0.03 16.08 -11.81
CA ASP A 127 0.32 15.76 -13.20
C ASP A 127 0.65 14.28 -13.34
N ARG A 128 -0.21 13.55 -14.06
CA ARG A 128 -0.04 12.12 -14.31
C ARG A 128 1.13 11.82 -15.26
N GLN A 129 1.35 12.66 -16.27
CA GLN A 129 2.35 12.43 -17.30
C GLN A 129 3.76 12.68 -16.76
N ASN A 130 3.89 13.68 -15.89
CA ASN A 130 5.16 14.05 -15.28
C ASN A 130 5.35 13.51 -13.86
N TYR A 131 4.48 12.59 -13.41
CA TYR A 131 4.58 11.95 -12.10
C TYR A 131 4.60 12.94 -10.92
N LEU A 132 3.90 14.06 -11.03
CA LEU A 132 3.87 15.09 -10.00
C LEU A 132 2.72 14.87 -9.04
N PHE A 133 3.04 14.87 -7.74
CA PHE A 133 2.06 14.74 -6.68
C PHE A 133 2.38 15.68 -5.51
N LYS A 134 1.37 15.92 -4.67
CA LYS A 134 1.51 16.63 -3.40
C LYS A 134 0.98 15.76 -2.28
N ILE A 135 1.76 15.61 -1.21
CA ILE A 135 1.38 14.87 0.00
C ILE A 135 1.28 15.82 1.19
N GLU A 136 0.17 15.76 1.92
CA GLU A 136 -0.08 16.61 3.09
C GLU A 136 -0.90 15.86 4.14
N LEU A 137 -0.80 16.29 5.41
CA LEU A 137 -1.71 15.83 6.44
C LEU A 137 -3.16 16.19 6.09
N TYR A 138 -4.06 15.22 6.20
CA TYR A 138 -5.48 15.44 5.99
C TYR A 138 -6.09 16.20 7.17
N LYS A 139 -6.57 17.42 6.89
CA LYS A 139 -7.21 18.33 7.89
C LYS A 139 -8.72 18.48 7.69
N GLY A 140 -9.31 17.76 6.72
CA GLY A 140 -10.74 17.85 6.41
C GLY A 140 -11.64 17.04 7.35
N GLN A 141 -12.94 17.04 7.04
CA GLN A 141 -13.93 16.26 7.79
C GLN A 141 -13.73 14.76 7.56
N LYS A 142 -13.50 14.02 8.64
CA LYS A 142 -13.27 12.58 8.57
C LYS A 142 -14.55 11.82 8.22
N THR A 143 -14.48 10.97 7.21
CA THR A 143 -15.54 10.01 6.87
C THR A 143 -15.57 8.83 7.85
N SER A 144 -16.64 8.02 7.83
CA SER A 144 -16.74 6.80 8.65
C SER A 144 -15.57 5.83 8.43
N TRP A 145 -15.11 5.68 7.19
CA TRP A 145 -13.93 4.88 6.86
C TRP A 145 -12.65 5.45 7.49
N MET A 146 -12.47 6.77 7.47
CA MET A 146 -11.29 7.40 8.10
C MET A 146 -11.29 7.18 9.62
N LEU A 147 -12.46 7.26 10.25
CA LEU A 147 -12.65 7.04 11.68
C LEU A 147 -12.48 5.57 12.08
N SER A 148 -12.68 4.62 11.15
CA SER A 148 -12.50 3.20 11.41
C SER A 148 -11.04 2.74 11.35
N GLN A 149 -10.11 3.59 10.90
CA GLN A 149 -8.70 3.23 10.80
C GLN A 149 -8.08 3.06 12.20
N LYS A 150 -7.24 2.04 12.36
CA LYS A 150 -6.57 1.71 13.63
C LYS A 150 -5.11 1.35 13.36
N VAL A 151 -4.28 1.47 14.39
CA VAL A 151 -2.91 0.94 14.37
C VAL A 151 -2.99 -0.57 14.13
N ASN A 152 -2.23 -1.07 13.16
CA ASN A 152 -2.13 -2.49 12.91
C ASN A 152 -1.17 -3.10 13.93
N LEU A 153 -1.72 -3.80 14.93
CA LEU A 153 -0.93 -4.37 16.02
C LEU A 153 -0.11 -5.60 15.61
N ASN A 154 -0.33 -6.13 14.42
CA ASN A 154 0.43 -7.27 13.89
C ASN A 154 1.59 -6.82 12.99
N GLN A 155 1.80 -5.51 12.84
CA GLN A 155 2.89 -5.00 12.01
C GLN A 155 4.25 -5.39 12.60
N GLU A 156 5.05 -6.11 11.83
CA GLU A 156 6.47 -6.29 12.14
C GLU A 156 7.28 -5.13 11.56
N VAL A 157 8.37 -4.77 12.25
CA VAL A 157 9.33 -3.74 11.81
C VAL A 157 10.60 -4.45 11.43
N LEU A 158 10.89 -4.52 10.14
CA LEU A 158 12.10 -5.12 9.62
C LEU A 158 13.25 -4.12 9.73
N CYS A 159 14.33 -4.54 10.41
CA CYS A 159 15.60 -3.82 10.40
C CYS A 159 16.51 -4.51 9.39
N ASP A 160 17.11 -3.74 8.47
CA ASP A 160 18.25 -4.23 7.72
C ASP A 160 19.40 -4.53 8.72
N PRO A 161 20.02 -5.72 8.66
CA PRO A 161 21.14 -6.08 9.54
C PRO A 161 22.38 -5.22 9.32
#